data_AF-A0A0J8R974-F1
#
_entry.id   AF-A0A0J8R974-F1
#
_cell.length_a   1.000
_cell.length_b   1.000
_cell.length_c   1.000
_cell.angle_alpha   90.00
_cell.angle_beta   90.00
_cell.angle_gamma   90.00
#
_symmetry.space_group_name_H-M   'P 1'
#
loop_
_entity.id
_entity.type
_entity.pdbx_description
1 polymer ?
#
loop_
_entity_poly.entity_id
_entity_poly.type
_entity_poly.pdbx_seq_one_letter_code
_entity_poly.pdbx_strand_id
1 'polypeptide(L)'
;MDRARKRELRDSNIKAWIGEPDVFLVNKSLDSSLKKNTAFIKRLRTGITASAQPTFLTEIRTLSLHKYLSEIISAFYEGACKLKSPGEIAAGVEVASALHQRFGPHEFTKQLGWLLGRGMSTPDKAQLKAWTQEVREKEEKERLVRQRVLLRVVSELWLVGLLRTLDDVERPEDLGSKGKDGTPTAGSKVSDGQLKGKQSHTARRPVKTKMQTRSLWRLSKTYSAMIVNIRTCPLLSCSLKTS
;
A
#
# COMPACT_ATOMS: atom_id res chain seq x y z
N MET A 1 5.70 -0.74 20.27
CA MET A 1 6.22 -1.96 19.66
C MET A 1 7.72 -2.03 19.92
N ASP A 2 8.16 -3.13 20.49
CA ASP A 2 9.56 -3.45 20.76
C ASP A 2 10.34 -3.74 19.47
N ARG A 3 11.67 -3.67 19.55
CA ARG A 3 12.53 -3.85 18.37
C ARG A 3 12.55 -5.29 17.88
N ALA A 4 12.41 -6.27 18.77
CA ALA A 4 12.42 -7.69 18.41
C ALA A 4 11.20 -7.99 17.54
N ARG A 5 10.00 -7.57 17.98
CA ARG A 5 8.78 -7.72 17.20
C ARG A 5 8.84 -7.07 15.82
N LYS A 6 9.44 -5.87 15.71
CA LYS A 6 9.65 -5.22 14.39
C LYS A 6 10.50 -6.07 13.45
N ARG A 7 11.52 -6.78 13.96
CA ARG A 7 12.36 -7.67 13.16
C ARG A 7 11.59 -8.90 12.70
N GLU A 8 10.85 -9.55 13.59
CA GLU A 8 9.99 -10.68 13.24
C GLU A 8 9.01 -10.33 12.13
N LEU A 9 8.29 -9.21 12.28
CA LEU A 9 7.36 -8.73 11.27
C LEU A 9 8.07 -8.41 9.95
N ARG A 10 9.28 -7.85 10.01
CA ARG A 10 10.09 -7.58 8.83
C ARG A 10 10.43 -8.85 8.07
N ASP A 11 10.87 -9.88 8.77
CA ASP A 11 11.25 -11.16 8.15
C ASP A 11 10.03 -11.82 7.49
N SER A 12 8.88 -11.85 8.18
CA SER A 12 7.62 -12.33 7.59
C SER A 12 7.17 -11.49 6.39
N ASN A 13 7.23 -10.16 6.48
CA ASN A 13 6.81 -9.29 5.39
C ASN A 13 7.72 -9.42 4.15
N ILE A 14 9.02 -9.67 4.35
CA ILE A 14 9.96 -9.94 3.26
C ILE A 14 9.61 -11.26 2.55
N LYS A 15 9.29 -12.33 3.31
CA LYS A 15 8.84 -13.60 2.72
C LYS A 15 7.58 -13.44 1.89
N ALA A 16 6.61 -12.68 2.38
CA ALA A 16 5.39 -12.34 1.63
C ALA A 16 5.69 -11.54 0.35
N TRP A 17 6.71 -10.68 0.38
CA TRP A 17 7.19 -9.96 -0.81
C TRP A 17 7.85 -10.85 -1.86
N ILE A 18 8.52 -11.93 -1.44
CA ILE A 18 9.13 -12.93 -2.32
C ILE A 18 8.06 -13.86 -2.92
N GLY A 19 6.87 -13.89 -2.31
CA GLY A 19 5.76 -14.75 -2.75
C GLY A 19 5.84 -16.16 -2.15
N GLU A 20 6.52 -16.32 -1.01
CA GLU A 20 6.46 -17.59 -0.27
C GLU A 20 5.00 -17.90 0.11
N PRO A 21 4.52 -19.14 -0.09
CA PRO A 21 3.21 -19.55 0.39
C PRO A 21 3.20 -19.66 1.93
N ASP A 22 2.02 -19.58 2.52
CA ASP A 22 1.76 -19.84 3.96
C ASP A 22 2.52 -18.95 4.96
N VAL A 23 2.96 -17.75 4.56
CA VAL A 23 3.56 -16.76 5.47
C VAL A 23 2.60 -16.36 6.59
N PHE A 24 1.30 -16.34 6.29
CA PHE A 24 0.25 -16.13 7.27
C PHE A 24 -0.65 -17.36 7.38
N LEU A 25 -0.72 -17.96 8.57
CA LEU A 25 -1.56 -19.12 8.83
C LEU A 25 -3.04 -18.73 8.83
N VAL A 26 -3.76 -19.13 7.78
CA VAL A 26 -5.20 -18.92 7.59
C VAL A 26 -5.95 -20.21 7.92
N ASN A 27 -7.18 -20.10 8.43
CA ASN A 27 -8.00 -21.28 8.70
C ASN A 27 -8.45 -21.96 7.39
N LYS A 28 -8.52 -23.29 7.39
CA LYS A 28 -8.90 -24.09 6.20
C LYS A 28 -10.32 -23.78 5.73
N SER A 29 -11.21 -23.47 6.67
CA SER A 29 -12.56 -23.00 6.39
C SER A 29 -12.68 -21.52 6.77
N LEU A 30 -13.07 -20.72 5.78
CA LEU A 30 -13.23 -19.27 5.93
C LEU A 30 -14.71 -18.91 6.01
N ASP A 31 -15.03 -18.00 6.93
CA ASP A 31 -16.37 -17.47 7.11
C ASP A 31 -16.61 -16.31 6.11
N SER A 32 -17.60 -16.49 5.24
CA SER A 32 -18.01 -15.53 4.21
C SER A 32 -19.22 -14.68 4.63
N SER A 33 -19.57 -14.65 5.92
CA SER A 33 -20.72 -13.90 6.43
C SER A 33 -20.55 -12.40 6.16
N LEU A 34 -21.48 -11.84 5.39
CA LEU A 34 -21.51 -10.41 5.07
C LEU A 34 -21.54 -9.54 6.34
N LYS A 35 -22.24 -10.00 7.39
CA LYS A 35 -22.34 -9.29 8.67
C LYS A 35 -20.97 -9.16 9.35
N LYS A 36 -20.16 -10.21 9.35
CA LYS A 36 -18.80 -10.19 9.93
C LYS A 36 -17.84 -9.34 9.08
N ASN A 37 -17.88 -9.49 7.76
CA ASN A 37 -17.04 -8.72 6.84
C ASN A 37 -17.32 -7.21 6.91
N THR A 38 -18.59 -6.79 6.92
CA THR A 38 -18.94 -5.37 7.06
C THR A 38 -18.59 -4.81 8.44
N ALA A 39 -18.72 -5.61 9.51
CA ALA A 39 -18.29 -5.23 10.85
C ALA A 39 -16.77 -5.04 10.91
N PHE A 40 -15.99 -5.94 10.30
CA PHE A 40 -14.54 -5.82 10.18
C PHE A 40 -14.14 -4.52 9.48
N ILE A 41 -14.72 -4.23 8.31
CA ILE A 41 -14.44 -3.00 7.54
C ILE A 41 -14.79 -1.74 8.35
N LYS A 42 -15.95 -1.72 9.02
CA LYS A 42 -16.36 -0.59 9.86
C LYS A 42 -15.38 -0.36 11.00
N ARG A 43 -14.97 -1.43 11.69
CA ARG A 43 -14.00 -1.34 12.78
C ARG A 43 -12.64 -0.87 12.29
N LEU A 44 -12.23 -1.28 11.08
CA LEU A 44 -10.95 -0.88 10.51
C LEU A 44 -10.85 0.64 10.24
N ARG A 45 -11.96 1.31 9.93
CA ARG A 45 -12.01 2.77 9.66
C ARG A 45 -11.80 3.67 10.88
N THR A 46 -12.14 3.19 12.07
CA THR A 46 -12.24 4.05 13.26
C THR A 46 -11.79 3.40 14.57
N GLY A 47 -11.63 2.08 14.61
CA GLY A 47 -11.40 1.30 15.82
C GLY A 47 -10.06 0.57 15.86
N ILE A 48 -9.03 1.11 15.22
CA ILE A 48 -7.67 0.56 15.32
C ILE A 48 -7.07 1.01 16.66
N THR A 49 -7.14 0.12 17.65
CA THR A 49 -6.58 0.33 18.99
C THR A 49 -5.77 -0.90 19.41
N ALA A 50 -4.91 -0.74 20.42
CA ALA A 50 -4.15 -1.85 20.98
C ALA A 50 -5.05 -2.98 21.52
N SER A 51 -6.23 -2.64 22.08
CA SER A 51 -7.19 -3.63 22.59
C SER A 51 -7.93 -4.37 21.47
N ALA A 52 -8.16 -3.72 20.32
CA ALA A 52 -8.84 -4.34 19.17
C ALA A 52 -7.89 -5.17 18.28
N GLN A 53 -6.57 -4.98 18.40
CA GLN A 53 -5.54 -5.70 17.64
C GLN A 53 -5.75 -7.23 17.58
N PRO A 54 -5.87 -7.97 18.70
CA PRO A 54 -6.01 -9.43 18.66
C PRO A 54 -7.28 -9.88 17.91
N THR A 55 -8.35 -9.09 18.01
CA THR A 55 -9.60 -9.34 17.29
C THR A 55 -9.41 -9.20 15.79
N PHE A 56 -8.72 -8.15 15.33
CA PHE A 56 -8.40 -8.00 13.91
C PHE A 56 -7.55 -9.16 13.39
N LEU A 57 -6.54 -9.60 14.13
CA LEU A 57 -5.70 -10.75 13.72
C LEU A 57 -6.52 -12.02 13.58
N THR A 58 -7.47 -12.25 14.49
CA THR A 58 -8.38 -13.41 14.44
C THR A 58 -9.32 -13.33 13.24
N GLU A 59 -9.91 -12.15 13.00
CA GLU A 59 -10.81 -11.91 11.86
C GLU A 59 -10.05 -12.05 10.53
N ILE A 60 -8.79 -11.60 10.43
CA ILE A 60 -7.95 -11.78 9.24
C ILE A 60 -7.63 -13.26 9.00
N ARG A 61 -7.54 -14.10 10.04
CA ARG A 61 -7.33 -15.56 9.88
C ARG A 61 -8.57 -16.32 9.47
N THR A 62 -9.76 -15.83 9.82
CA THR A 62 -11.00 -16.62 9.77
C THR A 62 -12.01 -16.12 8.75
N LEU A 63 -11.97 -14.85 8.33
CA LEU A 63 -12.91 -14.29 7.37
C LEU A 63 -12.42 -14.41 5.92
N SER A 64 -13.34 -14.61 4.98
CA SER A 64 -13.06 -14.50 3.55
C SER A 64 -13.11 -13.03 3.10
N LEU A 65 -11.95 -12.36 3.12
CA LEU A 65 -11.85 -10.92 2.88
C LEU A 65 -11.53 -10.55 1.42
N HIS A 66 -11.18 -11.52 0.57
CA HIS A 66 -10.65 -11.29 -0.78
C HIS A 66 -11.61 -10.48 -1.67
N LYS A 67 -12.93 -10.77 -1.59
CA LYS A 67 -13.97 -10.01 -2.31
C LYS A 67 -14.08 -8.53 -1.87
N TYR A 68 -13.67 -8.23 -0.64
CA TYR A 68 -13.81 -6.90 -0.02
C TYR A 68 -12.48 -6.14 0.05
N LEU A 69 -11.43 -6.65 -0.60
CA LEU A 69 -10.07 -6.17 -0.40
C LEU A 69 -9.90 -4.67 -0.73
N SER A 70 -10.47 -4.19 -1.84
CA SER A 70 -10.42 -2.77 -2.22
C SER A 70 -11.08 -1.85 -1.17
N GLU A 71 -12.19 -2.30 -0.56
CA GLU A 71 -12.85 -1.58 0.53
C GLU A 71 -12.02 -1.62 1.82
N ILE A 72 -11.40 -2.75 2.11
CA ILE A 72 -10.52 -2.95 3.27
C ILE A 72 -9.30 -2.03 3.19
N ILE A 73 -8.66 -1.93 2.03
CA ILE A 73 -7.50 -1.05 1.81
C ILE A 73 -7.91 0.42 2.06
N SER A 74 -9.04 0.83 1.49
CA SER A 74 -9.57 2.19 1.68
C SER A 74 -9.92 2.45 3.15
N ALA A 75 -10.57 1.49 3.81
CA ALA A 75 -10.93 1.56 5.22
C ALA A 75 -9.71 1.62 6.14
N PHE A 76 -8.70 0.81 5.87
CA PHE A 76 -7.44 0.81 6.61
C PHE A 76 -6.73 2.16 6.45
N TYR A 77 -6.66 2.71 5.24
CA TYR A 77 -6.07 4.02 5.01
C TYR A 77 -6.79 5.14 5.80
N GLU A 78 -8.12 5.13 5.82
CA GLU A 78 -8.90 6.07 6.64
C GLU A 78 -8.60 5.96 8.14
N GLY A 79 -8.49 4.72 8.64
CA GLY A 79 -8.09 4.45 10.03
C GLY A 79 -6.65 4.90 10.31
N ALA A 80 -5.72 4.59 9.41
CA ALA A 80 -4.31 4.95 9.49
C ALA A 80 -4.09 6.47 9.59
N CYS A 81 -4.93 7.27 8.91
CA CYS A 81 -4.90 8.74 9.00
C CYS A 81 -5.21 9.31 10.39
N LYS A 82 -5.77 8.49 11.30
CA LYS A 82 -6.24 8.91 12.62
C LYS A 82 -5.36 8.41 13.78
N LEU A 83 -4.38 7.55 13.51
CA LEU A 83 -3.54 6.92 14.55
C LEU A 83 -2.55 7.95 15.11
N LYS A 84 -2.74 8.37 16.36
CA LYS A 84 -1.91 9.42 16.97
C LYS A 84 -0.97 8.84 18.02
N SER A 85 -1.43 7.83 18.76
CA SER A 85 -0.66 7.24 19.85
C SER A 85 0.28 6.13 19.34
N PRO A 86 1.43 5.91 20.00
CA PRO A 86 2.34 4.82 19.65
C PRO A 86 1.69 3.43 19.73
N GLY A 87 0.72 3.24 20.63
CA GLY A 87 -0.03 1.99 20.77
C GLY A 87 -0.96 1.71 19.58
N GLU A 88 -1.69 2.73 19.12
CA GLU A 88 -2.53 2.63 17.91
C GLU A 88 -1.69 2.40 16.66
N ILE A 89 -0.55 3.08 16.54
CA ILE A 89 0.39 2.89 15.42
C ILE A 89 0.92 1.45 15.41
N ALA A 90 1.33 0.93 16.58
CA ALA A 90 1.79 -0.45 16.69
C ALA A 90 0.69 -1.46 16.29
N ALA A 91 -0.54 -1.26 16.74
CA ALA A 91 -1.68 -2.09 16.35
C ALA A 91 -1.96 -2.01 14.84
N GLY A 92 -1.91 -0.81 14.26
CA GLY A 92 -2.09 -0.60 12.82
C GLY A 92 -1.02 -1.30 11.98
N VAL A 93 0.24 -1.29 12.45
CA VAL A 93 1.36 -1.97 11.78
C VAL A 93 1.19 -3.49 11.80
N GLU A 94 0.72 -4.06 12.90
CA GLU A 94 0.43 -5.50 13.02
C GLU A 94 -0.71 -5.92 12.09
N VAL A 95 -1.79 -5.13 12.06
CA VAL A 95 -2.94 -5.36 11.17
C VAL A 95 -2.52 -5.26 9.70
N ALA A 96 -1.75 -4.23 9.33
CA ALA A 96 -1.23 -4.07 7.98
C ALA A 96 -0.30 -5.23 7.58
N SER A 97 0.58 -5.66 8.48
CA SER A 97 1.50 -6.77 8.24
C SER A 97 0.73 -8.08 8.04
N ALA A 98 -0.29 -8.36 8.85
CA ALA A 98 -1.13 -9.54 8.67
C ALA A 98 -1.88 -9.53 7.31
N LEU A 99 -2.41 -8.37 6.89
CA LEU A 99 -3.06 -8.23 5.58
C LEU A 99 -2.07 -8.41 4.42
N HIS A 100 -0.87 -7.82 4.52
CA HIS A 100 0.21 -8.01 3.54
C HIS A 100 0.68 -9.46 3.46
N GLN A 101 0.86 -10.13 4.59
CA GLN A 101 1.29 -11.53 4.62
C GLN A 101 0.23 -12.48 4.05
N ARG A 102 -1.06 -12.11 4.13
CA ARG A 102 -2.17 -12.91 3.62
C ARG A 102 -2.46 -12.69 2.13
N PHE A 103 -2.51 -11.45 1.67
CA PHE A 103 -2.88 -11.11 0.28
C PHE A 103 -1.68 -10.80 -0.61
N GLY A 104 -0.50 -10.69 -0.02
CA GLY A 104 0.73 -10.36 -0.71
C GLY A 104 0.79 -8.90 -1.16
N PRO A 105 1.89 -8.55 -1.84
CA PRO A 105 2.15 -7.17 -2.20
C PRO A 105 1.23 -6.63 -3.29
N HIS A 106 0.95 -7.44 -4.32
CA HIS A 106 0.24 -7.02 -5.52
C HIS A 106 -1.19 -6.54 -5.24
N GLU A 107 -1.90 -7.24 -4.37
CA GLU A 107 -3.30 -6.95 -4.11
C GLU A 107 -3.49 -5.92 -3.00
N PHE A 108 -2.64 -5.94 -1.96
CA PHE A 108 -2.79 -5.08 -0.79
C PHE A 108 -1.78 -3.93 -0.76
N THR A 109 -0.50 -4.25 -0.68
CA THR A 109 0.55 -3.28 -0.34
C THR A 109 0.76 -2.21 -1.41
N LYS A 110 0.70 -2.58 -2.70
CA LYS A 110 0.85 -1.61 -3.79
C LYS A 110 -0.26 -0.55 -3.78
N GLN A 111 -1.51 -0.99 -3.63
CA GLN A 111 -2.68 -0.12 -3.54
C GLN A 111 -2.65 0.76 -2.28
N LEU A 112 -2.27 0.18 -1.14
CA LEU A 112 -2.10 0.93 0.11
C LEU A 112 -1.01 2.00 -0.06
N GLY A 113 0.12 1.65 -0.67
CA GLY A 113 1.20 2.59 -0.98
C GLY A 113 0.73 3.78 -1.83
N TRP A 114 -0.17 3.54 -2.79
CA TRP A 114 -0.76 4.60 -3.61
C TRP A 114 -1.61 5.57 -2.78
N LEU A 115 -2.49 5.05 -1.94
CA LEU A 115 -3.33 5.88 -1.06
C LEU A 115 -2.48 6.70 -0.09
N LEU A 116 -1.43 6.09 0.48
CA LEU A 116 -0.49 6.78 1.38
C LEU A 116 0.26 7.90 0.63
N GLY A 117 0.76 7.62 -0.58
CA GLY A 117 1.40 8.62 -1.43
C GLY A 117 0.48 9.79 -1.79
N ARG A 118 -0.80 9.49 -2.09
CA ARG A 118 -1.83 10.51 -2.34
C ARG A 118 -2.10 11.35 -1.10
N GLY A 119 -2.25 10.72 0.07
CA GLY A 119 -2.47 11.41 1.35
C GLY A 119 -1.33 12.34 1.77
N MET A 120 -0.14 12.05 1.28
CA MET A 120 1.08 12.82 1.48
C MET A 120 1.29 13.92 0.41
N SER A 121 0.62 13.84 -0.73
CA SER A 121 0.76 14.81 -1.83
C SER A 121 -0.06 16.08 -1.60
N THR A 122 0.39 17.21 -2.16
CA THR A 122 -0.40 18.45 -2.19
C THR A 122 -1.49 18.37 -3.26
N PRO A 123 -2.71 18.89 -3.02
CA PRO A 123 -3.75 18.96 -4.04
C PRO A 123 -3.25 19.77 -5.27
N ASP A 124 -3.75 19.40 -6.45
CA ASP A 124 -3.27 19.99 -7.71
C ASP A 124 -3.63 21.47 -7.82
N LYS A 125 -2.85 22.23 -8.59
CA LYS A 125 -3.06 23.67 -8.81
C LYS A 125 -4.45 23.99 -9.37
N ALA A 126 -5.05 23.07 -10.13
CA ALA A 126 -6.42 23.21 -10.61
C ALA A 126 -7.46 23.12 -9.47
N GLN A 127 -7.29 22.17 -8.54
CA GLN A 127 -8.17 22.05 -7.38
C GLN A 127 -8.03 23.22 -6.41
N LEU A 128 -6.79 23.68 -6.19
CA LEU A 128 -6.53 24.87 -5.40
C LEU A 128 -7.27 26.07 -5.99
N LYS A 129 -7.22 26.29 -7.30
CA LYS A 129 -7.93 27.40 -7.97
C LYS A 129 -9.46 27.33 -7.83
N ALA A 130 -10.03 26.12 -7.77
CA ALA A 130 -11.47 25.91 -7.63
C ALA A 130 -12.00 26.18 -6.21
N TRP A 131 -11.15 26.15 -5.19
CA TRP A 131 -11.56 26.39 -3.81
C TRP A 131 -11.54 27.87 -3.43
N THR A 132 -12.51 28.28 -2.62
CA THR A 132 -12.55 29.58 -1.97
C THR A 132 -11.41 29.69 -0.95
N GLN A 133 -11.05 30.93 -0.58
CA GLN A 133 -9.93 31.17 0.33
C GLN A 133 -10.10 30.46 1.68
N GLU A 134 -11.32 30.46 2.25
CA GLU A 134 -11.63 29.77 3.50
C GLU A 134 -11.48 28.24 3.40
N VAL A 135 -11.88 27.64 2.28
CA VAL A 135 -11.75 26.19 2.05
C VAL A 135 -10.29 25.78 1.88
N ARG A 136 -9.48 26.62 1.24
CA ARG A 136 -8.03 26.39 1.10
C ARG A 136 -7.33 26.38 2.45
N GLU A 137 -7.59 27.36 3.30
CA GLU A 137 -6.96 27.47 4.62
C GLU A 137 -7.35 26.31 5.54
N LYS A 138 -8.62 25.90 5.51
CA LYS A 138 -9.09 24.73 6.25
C LYS A 138 -8.45 23.44 5.76
N GLU A 139 -8.43 23.20 4.44
CA GLU A 139 -7.82 21.99 3.87
C GLU A 139 -6.32 21.94 4.16
N GLU A 140 -5.62 23.07 4.02
CA GLU A 140 -4.19 23.12 4.28
C GLU A 140 -3.86 22.78 5.74
N LYS A 141 -4.64 23.30 6.68
CA LYS A 141 -4.50 22.96 8.10
C LYS A 141 -4.76 21.47 8.36
N GLU A 142 -5.82 20.91 7.79
CA GLU A 142 -6.14 19.48 7.92
C GLU A 142 -5.07 18.59 7.26
N ARG A 143 -4.51 19.04 6.13
CA ARG A 143 -3.43 18.37 5.40
C ARG A 143 -2.18 18.25 6.24
N LEU A 144 -1.74 19.33 6.91
CA LEU A 144 -0.56 19.29 7.77
C LEU A 144 -0.72 18.34 8.96
N VAL A 145 -1.95 18.20 9.48
CA VAL A 145 -2.25 17.22 10.54
C VAL A 145 -2.19 15.80 9.98
N ARG A 146 -2.84 15.55 8.85
CA ARG A 146 -2.85 14.24 8.18
C ARG A 146 -1.45 13.78 7.78
N GLN A 147 -0.65 14.66 7.16
CA GLN A 147 0.72 14.37 6.76
C GLN A 147 1.59 14.00 7.95
N ARG A 148 1.47 14.72 9.08
CA ARG A 148 2.23 14.39 10.30
C ARG A 148 1.90 13.00 10.85
N VAL A 149 0.63 12.63 10.86
CA VAL A 149 0.19 11.29 11.27
C VAL A 149 0.70 10.24 10.29
N LEU A 150 0.47 10.44 8.99
CA LEU A 150 0.87 9.50 7.96
C LEU A 150 2.39 9.28 7.91
N LEU A 151 3.21 10.33 8.10
CA LEU A 151 4.67 10.18 8.14
C LEU A 151 5.13 9.22 9.25
N ARG A 152 4.49 9.26 10.42
CA ARG A 152 4.80 8.32 11.52
C ARG A 152 4.43 6.89 11.15
N VAL A 153 3.22 6.71 10.63
CA VAL A 153 2.72 5.38 10.23
C VAL A 153 3.55 4.79 9.09
N VAL A 154 3.81 5.57 8.03
CA VAL A 154 4.62 5.16 6.87
C VAL A 154 6.03 4.78 7.29
N SER A 155 6.65 5.55 8.20
CA SER A 155 7.98 5.22 8.72
C SER A 155 8.00 3.86 9.42
N GLU A 156 6.98 3.56 10.23
CA GLU A 156 6.85 2.26 10.90
C GLU A 156 6.59 1.12 9.91
N LEU A 157 5.72 1.33 8.91
CA LEU A 157 5.48 0.37 7.82
C LEU A 157 6.74 0.08 6.99
N TRP A 158 7.59 1.09 6.81
CA TRP A 158 8.88 0.94 6.13
C TRP A 158 9.90 0.15 6.97
N LEU A 159 9.93 0.39 8.29
CA LEU A 159 10.81 -0.35 9.21
C LEU A 159 10.48 -1.85 9.24
N VAL A 160 9.19 -2.22 9.19
CA VAL A 160 8.76 -3.62 9.09
C VAL A 160 8.79 -4.17 7.65
N GLY A 161 9.38 -3.45 6.69
CA GLY A 161 9.55 -3.95 5.32
C GLY A 161 8.25 -4.17 4.53
N LEU A 162 7.11 -3.64 5.02
CA LEU A 162 5.86 -3.67 4.29
C LEU A 162 5.95 -2.73 3.09
N LEU A 163 6.36 -1.48 3.32
CA LEU A 163 6.71 -0.53 2.24
C LEU A 163 8.22 -0.57 2.01
N ARG A 164 8.66 -0.82 0.77
CA ARG A 164 10.10 -0.91 0.43
C ARG A 164 10.57 0.28 -0.38
N THR A 165 9.96 0.49 -1.55
CA THR A 165 10.32 1.57 -2.47
C THR A 165 9.07 2.27 -3.02
N LEU A 166 9.23 3.51 -3.51
CA LEU A 166 8.15 4.26 -4.13
C LEU A 166 7.77 3.72 -5.52
N ASP A 167 8.63 2.90 -6.13
CA ASP A 167 8.40 2.26 -7.43
C ASP A 167 7.45 1.06 -7.35
N ASP A 168 7.19 0.56 -6.14
CA ASP A 168 6.26 -0.54 -5.88
C ASP A 168 4.79 -0.08 -5.90
N VAL A 169 4.51 1.20 -6.15
CA VAL A 169 3.17 1.76 -6.08
C VAL A 169 2.45 1.66 -7.42
N GLU A 170 1.42 0.81 -7.49
CA GLU A 170 0.52 0.71 -8.64
C GLU A 170 -0.75 1.51 -8.42
N ARG A 171 -1.17 2.22 -9.46
CA ARG A 171 -2.43 2.95 -9.43
C ARG A 171 -3.58 1.94 -9.51
N PRO A 172 -4.70 2.17 -8.80
CA PRO A 172 -5.88 1.33 -8.90
C PRO A 172 -6.39 1.14 -10.34
N GLU A 173 -6.14 2.11 -11.23
CA GLU A 173 -6.50 2.07 -12.66
C GLU A 173 -5.66 1.09 -13.51
N ASP A 174 -4.46 0.70 -13.06
CA ASP A 174 -3.57 -0.23 -13.78
C ASP A 174 -3.81 -1.72 -13.42
N LEU A 175 -4.59 -1.99 -12.37
CA LEU A 175 -4.92 -3.35 -11.92
C LEU A 175 -5.92 -4.08 -12.83
N GLY A 176 -6.62 -3.34 -13.70
CA GLY A 176 -7.58 -3.89 -14.66
C GLY A 176 -6.99 -4.24 -16.02
N SER A 177 -5.71 -3.95 -16.29
CA SER A 177 -5.14 -4.02 -17.64
C SER A 177 -4.19 -5.20 -17.89
N LYS A 178 -3.99 -6.09 -16.91
CA LYS A 178 -3.15 -7.30 -17.07
C LYS A 178 -3.90 -8.59 -16.69
N GLY A 179 -5.08 -8.76 -17.27
CA GLY A 179 -5.93 -9.93 -17.02
C GLY A 179 -6.85 -10.24 -18.19
N LYS A 180 -6.32 -10.29 -19.41
CA LYS A 180 -7.00 -10.96 -20.53
C LYS A 180 -5.97 -11.32 -21.60
N ASP A 181 -5.64 -12.61 -21.63
CA ASP A 181 -5.26 -13.43 -22.79
C ASP A 181 -4.77 -14.77 -22.20
N GLY A 182 -5.42 -15.91 -22.34
CA GLY A 182 -6.67 -16.29 -22.99
C GLY A 182 -6.98 -17.74 -22.60
N THR A 183 -8.27 -18.09 -22.51
CA THR A 183 -8.74 -19.48 -22.38
C THR A 183 -9.27 -19.91 -23.76
N PRO A 184 -9.07 -21.18 -24.17
CA PRO A 184 -9.04 -21.57 -25.58
C PRO A 184 -10.43 -21.94 -26.11
N THR A 185 -10.63 -21.78 -27.42
CA THR A 185 -11.72 -22.39 -28.17
C THR A 185 -11.20 -23.10 -29.42
N ALA A 186 -11.83 -24.23 -29.72
CA ALA A 186 -11.31 -25.34 -30.50
C ALA A 186 -11.69 -25.33 -31.99
N GLY A 187 -10.83 -25.98 -32.81
CA GLY A 187 -11.09 -26.70 -34.08
C GLY A 187 -11.49 -25.85 -35.30
N SER A 188 -11.01 -26.05 -36.54
CA SER A 188 -10.30 -27.15 -37.18
C SER A 188 -9.69 -26.72 -38.54
N LYS A 189 -8.74 -27.53 -39.03
CA LYS A 189 -8.30 -27.80 -40.44
C LYS A 189 -7.19 -26.96 -41.12
N VAL A 190 -6.00 -27.61 -41.18
CA VAL A 190 -5.06 -27.91 -42.31
C VAL A 190 -5.00 -26.88 -43.47
N SER A 191 -3.84 -26.31 -43.86
CA SER A 191 -2.85 -26.91 -44.81
C SER A 191 -1.60 -26.02 -45.00
N ASP A 192 -0.50 -26.65 -45.43
CA ASP A 192 0.85 -26.18 -45.84
C ASP A 192 1.02 -24.80 -46.51
N GLY A 193 2.21 -24.19 -46.33
CA GLY A 193 2.65 -23.06 -47.17
C GLY A 193 3.90 -22.28 -46.75
N GLN A 194 5.06 -22.78 -47.19
CA GLN A 194 6.41 -22.22 -47.30
C GLN A 194 6.56 -20.70 -47.69
N LEU A 195 7.41 -19.99 -46.94
CA LEU A 195 8.37 -18.88 -47.27
C LEU A 195 7.97 -17.43 -47.72
N LYS A 196 8.64 -16.49 -47.02
CA LYS A 196 9.42 -15.30 -47.47
C LYS A 196 8.81 -13.89 -47.29
N GLY A 197 9.45 -13.08 -46.42
CA GLY A 197 9.30 -11.62 -46.38
C GLY A 197 10.25 -10.96 -45.37
N LYS A 198 11.14 -10.08 -45.85
CA LYS A 198 12.26 -9.43 -45.14
C LYS A 198 11.84 -8.35 -44.12
N GLN A 199 12.65 -8.26 -43.04
CA GLN A 199 13.11 -7.08 -42.28
C GLN A 199 12.19 -5.85 -42.06
N SER A 200 12.02 -5.45 -40.79
CA SER A 200 12.66 -4.22 -40.26
C SER A 200 12.35 -4.00 -38.77
N HIS A 201 13.40 -3.72 -38.01
CA HIS A 201 13.33 -3.27 -36.61
C HIS A 201 12.75 -1.85 -36.52
N THR A 202 11.70 -1.65 -35.72
CA THR A 202 11.44 -0.35 -35.08
C THR A 202 11.03 -0.56 -33.62
N ALA A 203 11.92 -0.14 -32.72
CA ALA A 203 11.68 -0.09 -31.28
C ALA A 203 10.58 0.92 -30.96
N ARG A 204 9.45 0.46 -30.38
CA ARG A 204 8.45 1.35 -29.79
C ARG A 204 8.92 1.82 -28.42
N ARG A 205 9.41 3.05 -28.34
CA ARG A 205 9.65 3.77 -27.08
C ARG A 205 8.31 4.04 -26.36
N PRO A 206 8.22 3.92 -25.02
CA PRO A 206 7.04 4.36 -24.30
C PRO A 206 7.03 5.89 -24.27
N VAL A 207 5.91 6.48 -24.65
CA VAL A 207 5.65 7.93 -24.61
C VAL A 207 5.59 8.36 -23.14
N LYS A 208 6.70 8.91 -22.63
CA LYS A 208 6.74 9.57 -21.33
C LYS A 208 6.07 10.95 -21.45
N THR A 209 4.87 11.09 -20.90
CA THR A 209 4.24 12.39 -20.66
C THR A 209 5.11 13.19 -19.67
N LYS A 210 5.90 14.13 -20.19
CA LYS A 210 6.90 14.97 -19.47
C LYS A 210 6.34 15.74 -18.26
N MET A 211 5.02 15.81 -18.09
CA MET A 211 4.37 16.54 -16.99
C MET A 211 4.13 15.66 -15.75
N GLN A 212 3.89 14.34 -15.93
CA GLN A 212 3.65 13.36 -14.86
C GLN A 212 4.94 12.92 -14.14
N THR A 213 6.06 12.90 -14.84
CA THR A 213 7.37 12.63 -14.23
C THR A 213 7.87 13.77 -13.36
N ARG A 214 7.43 15.02 -13.57
CA ARG A 214 7.89 16.20 -12.80
C ARG A 214 7.24 16.32 -11.42
N SER A 215 5.98 15.94 -11.27
CA SER A 215 5.29 15.92 -9.96
C SER A 215 5.80 14.76 -9.10
N LEU A 216 5.98 13.57 -9.69
CA LEU A 216 6.65 12.44 -9.05
C LEU A 216 8.13 12.73 -8.73
N TRP A 217 8.84 13.48 -9.58
CA TRP A 217 10.21 13.94 -9.27
C TRP A 217 10.25 15.00 -8.15
N ARG A 218 9.27 15.91 -8.08
CA ARG A 218 9.20 16.89 -6.97
C ARG A 218 8.91 16.20 -5.65
N LEU A 219 7.98 15.24 -5.65
CA LEU A 219 7.71 14.37 -4.51
C LEU A 219 8.96 13.55 -4.15
N SER A 220 9.60 12.90 -5.11
CA SER A 220 10.83 12.14 -4.88
C SER A 220 11.96 13.01 -4.30
N LYS A 221 12.16 14.25 -4.78
CA LYS A 221 13.21 15.15 -4.27
C LYS A 221 12.90 15.73 -2.89
N THR A 222 11.66 16.14 -2.62
CA THR A 222 11.31 16.65 -1.28
C THR A 222 11.22 15.53 -0.25
N TYR A 223 10.77 14.33 -0.64
CA TYR A 223 10.65 13.18 0.26
C TYR A 223 11.96 12.41 0.44
N SER A 224 12.81 12.28 -0.58
CA SER A 224 14.15 11.73 -0.40
C SER A 224 14.96 12.64 0.53
N ALA A 225 14.84 13.96 0.39
CA ALA A 225 15.42 14.90 1.36
C ALA A 225 14.84 14.72 2.77
N MET A 226 13.53 14.47 2.93
CA MET A 226 12.89 14.30 4.25
C MET A 226 13.19 12.94 4.91
N ILE A 227 13.26 11.85 4.14
CA ILE A 227 13.65 10.51 4.60
C ILE A 227 15.15 10.46 4.91
N VAL A 228 15.99 11.13 4.11
CA VAL A 228 17.40 11.35 4.43
C VAL A 228 17.50 12.21 5.71
N ASN A 229 16.62 13.20 5.91
CA ASN A 229 16.60 13.99 7.15
C ASN A 229 16.18 13.18 8.39
N ILE A 230 15.32 12.17 8.23
CA ILE A 230 15.00 11.20 9.29
C ILE A 230 16.25 10.37 9.65
N ARG A 231 17.12 10.04 8.68
CA ARG A 231 18.41 9.38 8.94
C ARG A 231 19.43 10.31 9.63
N THR A 232 19.34 11.63 9.43
CA THR A 232 20.27 12.62 10.02
C THR A 232 19.73 13.32 11.27
N CYS A 233 18.53 12.98 11.75
CA CYS A 233 17.97 13.53 12.97
C CYS A 233 18.74 12.97 14.21
N PRO A 234 19.45 13.80 15.00
CA PRO A 234 20.31 13.31 16.09
C PRO A 234 19.56 12.54 17.19
N LEU A 235 18.25 12.77 17.32
CA LEU A 235 17.38 12.08 18.27
C LEU A 235 17.09 10.61 17.89
N LEU A 236 17.30 10.22 16.64
CA LEU A 236 17.19 8.82 16.16
C LEU A 236 18.56 8.13 16.03
N SER A 237 19.64 8.91 15.94
CA SER A 237 21.01 8.40 15.80
C SER A 237 21.58 7.77 17.08
N CYS A 238 21.09 8.17 18.26
CA CYS A 238 21.50 7.57 19.54
C CYS A 238 21.05 6.11 19.74
N SER A 239 20.12 5.60 18.93
CA SER A 239 19.55 4.26 19.14
C SER A 239 20.24 3.15 18.33
N LEU A 240 21.19 3.50 17.47
CA LEU A 240 21.87 2.60 16.53
C LEU A 240 23.38 2.44 16.80
N LYS A 241 23.91 3.05 17.86
CA LYS A 241 25.37 3.08 18.13
C LYS A 241 25.84 2.48 19.46
N THR A 242 24.99 1.75 20.17
CA THR A 242 25.40 0.93 21.33
C THR A 242 24.73 -0.44 21.14
N SER A 243 25.43 -1.37 20.48
CA SER A 243 26.12 -2.53 21.08
C SER A 243 25.19 -3.44 21.85
#